data_AF-A0A4Q1FG02-F1
#
_entry.id   AF-A0A4Q1FG02-F1
#
_cell.length_a   1.000
_cell.length_b   1.000
_cell.length_c   1.000
_cell.angle_alpha   90.00
_cell.angle_beta   90.00
_cell.angle_gamma   90.00
#
_symmetry.space_group_name_H-M   'P 1'
#
loop_
_entity.id
_entity.type
_entity.pdbx_description
1 polymer ?
#
loop_
_entity_poly.entity_id
_entity_poly.type
_entity_poly.pdbx_seq_one_letter_code
_entity_poly.pdbx_strand_id
1 'polypeptide(L)'
;MTAEQELEVDAYVLASSGLRITSRGYKALKILFEHGNLLYWCMGKNDTLELAKILIYLKFRYNHVPGGLEVLAEHKRDFYYLVMHRKVPVHRKSKYPNTYLSVGKADRYGDGRTGWAEQILANKETEK
;
A
#
# COMPACT_ATOMS: atom_id res chain seq x y z
N MET A 1 -19.55 -6.43 -13.20
CA MET A 1 -19.70 -6.12 -11.77
C MET A 1 -21.17 -6.28 -11.44
N THR A 2 -21.50 -6.77 -10.26
CA THR A 2 -22.87 -6.73 -9.76
C THR A 2 -23.16 -5.35 -9.16
N ALA A 3 -24.44 -4.99 -9.02
CA ALA A 3 -24.83 -3.70 -8.43
C ALA A 3 -24.30 -3.53 -6.98
N GLU A 4 -24.25 -4.62 -6.22
CA GLU A 4 -23.68 -4.64 -4.86
C GLU A 4 -22.18 -4.29 -4.86
N GLN A 5 -21.42 -4.85 -5.81
CA GLN A 5 -19.99 -4.56 -5.94
C GLN A 5 -19.73 -3.10 -6.35
N GLU A 6 -20.60 -2.52 -7.18
CA GLU A 6 -20.49 -1.10 -7.56
C GLU A 6 -20.71 -0.17 -6.37
N LEU A 7 -21.69 -0.50 -5.52
CA LEU A 7 -21.92 0.23 -4.26
C LEU A 7 -20.74 0.11 -3.30
N GLU A 8 -20.12 -1.07 -3.20
CA GLU A 8 -18.91 -1.25 -2.38
C GLU A 8 -17.75 -0.39 -2.89
N VAL A 9 -17.52 -0.35 -4.21
CA VAL A 9 -16.48 0.48 -4.83
C VAL A 9 -16.73 1.96 -4.54
N ASP A 10 -17.96 2.44 -4.74
CA ASP A 10 -18.32 3.83 -4.48
C ASP A 10 -18.10 4.21 -3.00
N ALA A 11 -18.53 3.35 -2.07
CA ALA A 11 -18.31 3.56 -0.65
C ALA A 11 -16.82 3.61 -0.28
N TYR A 12 -16.01 2.73 -0.87
CA TYR A 12 -14.56 2.70 -0.65
C TYR A 12 -13.87 3.95 -1.21
N VAL A 13 -14.26 4.38 -2.41
CA VAL A 13 -13.73 5.60 -3.04
C VAL A 13 -14.08 6.82 -2.20
N LEU A 14 -15.30 6.94 -1.69
CA LEU A 14 -15.69 8.00 -0.76
C LEU A 14 -14.82 8.02 0.49
N ALA A 15 -14.67 6.86 1.15
CA ALA A 15 -13.87 6.74 2.37
C ALA A 15 -12.38 7.08 2.12
N SER A 16 -11.85 6.70 0.96
CA SER A 16 -10.42 6.80 0.66
C SER A 16 -10.01 8.13 0.02
N SER A 17 -10.89 8.76 -0.75
CA SER A 17 -10.59 10.02 -1.47
C SER A 17 -10.66 11.28 -0.59
N GLY A 18 -11.30 11.18 0.58
CA GLY A 18 -11.56 12.35 1.44
C GLY A 18 -12.55 13.36 0.85
N LEU A 19 -13.20 13.01 -0.26
CA LEU A 19 -14.20 13.86 -0.90
C LEU A 19 -15.52 13.84 -0.12
N ARG A 20 -16.15 15.01 0.00
CA ARG A 20 -17.51 15.11 0.54
C ARG A 20 -18.51 14.66 -0.53
N ILE A 21 -19.59 14.00 -0.12
CA ILE A 21 -20.69 13.57 -1.02
C ILE A 21 -21.30 14.77 -1.78
N THR A 22 -21.31 15.95 -1.16
CA THR A 22 -21.82 17.19 -1.79
C THR A 22 -20.80 17.88 -2.71
N SER A 23 -19.55 17.41 -2.74
CA SER A 23 -18.48 18.05 -3.51
C SER A 23 -18.66 17.86 -5.01
N ARG A 24 -18.23 18.86 -5.79
CA ARG A 24 -18.22 18.80 -7.25
C ARG A 24 -17.35 17.65 -7.76
N GLY A 25 -16.20 17.41 -7.12
CA GLY A 25 -15.28 16.32 -7.45
C GLY A 25 -15.93 14.94 -7.26
N TYR A 26 -16.69 14.73 -6.19
CA TYR A 26 -17.39 13.45 -5.99
C TYR A 26 -18.45 13.21 -7.06
N LYS A 27 -19.25 14.24 -7.42
CA LYS A 27 -20.24 14.13 -8.49
C LYS A 27 -19.59 13.76 -9.84
N ALA A 28 -18.43 14.33 -10.14
CA ALA A 28 -17.71 14.02 -11.37
C ALA A 28 -17.09 12.61 -11.36
N LEU A 29 -16.58 12.15 -10.22
CA LEU A 29 -16.16 10.75 -10.04
C LEU A 29 -17.33 9.79 -10.25
N LYS A 30 -18.49 10.11 -9.69
CA LYS A 30 -19.71 9.33 -9.89
C LYS A 30 -20.10 9.27 -11.37
N ILE A 31 -20.12 10.41 -12.08
CA ILE A 31 -20.35 10.46 -13.53
C ILE A 31 -19.32 9.63 -14.30
N LEU A 32 -18.03 9.75 -13.95
CA LEU A 32 -16.95 9.00 -14.59
C LEU A 32 -17.14 7.49 -14.41
N PHE A 33 -17.60 7.06 -13.24
CA PHE A 33 -17.88 5.65 -13.01
C PHE A 33 -19.17 5.23 -13.71
N GLU A 34 -20.28 5.95 -13.57
CA GLU A 34 -21.56 5.57 -14.19
C GLU A 34 -21.47 5.50 -15.73
N HIS A 35 -20.85 6.49 -16.35
CA HIS A 35 -20.81 6.61 -17.81
C HIS A 35 -19.51 6.09 -18.44
N GLY A 36 -18.47 5.88 -17.63
CA GLY A 36 -17.14 5.47 -18.12
C GLY A 36 -16.33 6.63 -18.71
N ASN A 37 -16.87 7.86 -18.77
CA ASN A 37 -16.17 9.01 -19.30
C ASN A 37 -16.48 10.31 -18.54
N LEU A 38 -15.50 11.21 -18.51
CA LEU A 38 -15.62 12.54 -17.95
C LEU A 38 -14.91 13.53 -18.86
N LEU A 39 -15.70 14.36 -19.53
CA LEU A 39 -15.21 15.35 -20.48
C LEU A 39 -14.85 16.68 -19.76
N TYR A 40 -13.84 17.39 -20.26
CA TYR A 40 -13.33 18.64 -19.66
C TYR A 40 -14.39 19.74 -19.57
N TRP A 41 -15.35 19.80 -20.48
CA TRP A 41 -16.46 20.78 -20.41
C TRP A 41 -17.36 20.61 -19.18
N CYS A 42 -17.44 19.42 -18.58
CA CYS A 42 -18.31 19.18 -17.42
C CYS A 42 -17.78 19.85 -16.15
N MET A 43 -16.45 19.91 -15.99
CA MET A 43 -15.83 20.40 -14.75
C MET A 43 -14.80 21.52 -14.95
N GLY A 44 -14.24 21.62 -16.15
CA GLY A 44 -13.07 22.44 -16.47
C GLY A 44 -11.80 21.58 -16.47
N LYS A 45 -10.86 21.91 -17.36
CA LYS A 45 -9.62 21.14 -17.55
C LYS A 45 -8.82 20.97 -16.25
N ASN A 46 -8.62 22.05 -15.49
CA ASN A 46 -7.82 22.03 -14.26
C ASN A 46 -8.47 21.12 -13.20
N ASP A 47 -9.78 21.28 -13.00
CA ASP A 47 -10.55 20.46 -12.07
C ASP A 47 -10.51 18.97 -12.46
N THR A 48 -10.57 18.65 -13.75
CA THR A 48 -10.41 17.27 -14.24
C THR A 48 -9.01 16.72 -13.98
N LEU A 49 -7.97 17.54 -14.07
CA LEU A 49 -6.60 17.12 -13.75
C LEU A 49 -6.39 16.89 -12.25
N GLU A 50 -6.99 17.71 -11.39
CA GLU A 50 -7.02 17.45 -9.94
C GLU A 50 -7.76 16.14 -9.63
N LEU A 51 -8.86 15.86 -10.32
CA LEU A 51 -9.57 14.59 -10.21
C LEU A 51 -8.68 13.41 -10.62
N ALA A 52 -7.88 13.56 -11.68
CA ALA A 52 -6.94 12.54 -12.11
C ALA A 52 -5.91 12.20 -11.02
N LYS A 53 -5.44 13.19 -10.24
CA LYS A 53 -4.56 12.93 -9.08
C LYS A 53 -5.23 12.06 -8.02
N ILE A 54 -6.53 12.25 -7.79
CA ILE A 54 -7.31 11.42 -6.87
C ILE A 54 -7.39 9.99 -7.40
N LEU A 55 -7.63 9.80 -8.70
CA LEU A 55 -7.62 8.46 -9.32
C LEU A 55 -6.24 7.78 -9.17
N ILE A 56 -5.15 8.52 -9.37
CA ILE A 56 -3.78 8.02 -9.14
C ILE A 56 -3.59 7.59 -7.68
N TYR A 57 -4.02 8.43 -6.73
CA TYR A 57 -3.92 8.14 -5.30
C TYR A 57 -4.67 6.87 -4.91
N LEU A 58 -5.87 6.68 -5.47
CA LEU A 58 -6.67 5.48 -5.28
C LEU A 58 -6.08 4.25 -6.00
N LYS A 59 -5.05 4.42 -6.85
CA LYS A 59 -4.51 3.37 -7.75
C LYS A 59 -5.55 2.87 -8.75
N PHE A 60 -6.47 3.75 -9.13
CA PHE A 60 -7.49 3.47 -10.12
C PHE A 60 -6.91 3.65 -11.53
N ARG A 61 -7.12 2.69 -12.43
CA ARG A 61 -6.67 2.79 -13.82
C ARG A 61 -7.62 3.67 -14.64
N TYR A 62 -7.07 4.59 -15.40
CA TYR A 62 -7.84 5.47 -16.27
C TYR A 62 -7.03 5.82 -17.52
N ASN A 63 -7.73 6.21 -18.58
CA ASN A 63 -7.14 6.66 -19.83
C ASN A 63 -7.35 8.17 -19.96
N HIS A 64 -6.32 8.85 -20.47
CA HIS A 64 -6.48 10.19 -20.99
C HIS A 64 -6.97 10.11 -22.44
N VAL A 65 -8.11 10.73 -22.70
CA VAL A 65 -8.67 10.84 -24.05
C VAL A 65 -8.68 12.30 -24.48
N PRO A 66 -8.62 12.61 -25.79
CA PRO A 66 -8.80 13.97 -26.27
C PRO A 66 -10.12 14.54 -25.74
N GLY A 67 -10.02 15.56 -24.89
CA GLY A 67 -11.19 16.20 -24.28
C GLY A 67 -11.63 15.65 -22.92
N GLY A 68 -10.93 14.69 -22.30
CA GLY A 68 -11.33 14.21 -20.98
C GLY A 68 -10.54 13.05 -20.37
N LEU A 69 -11.20 12.37 -19.44
CA LEU A 69 -10.79 11.12 -18.82
C LEU A 69 -11.78 10.02 -19.20
N GLU A 70 -11.27 8.80 -19.31
CA GLU A 70 -12.06 7.62 -19.57
C GLU A 70 -11.69 6.48 -18.61
N VAL A 71 -12.69 5.78 -18.13
CA VAL A 71 -12.60 4.60 -17.28
C VAL A 71 -13.32 3.46 -17.99
N LEU A 72 -12.54 2.51 -18.48
CA LEU A 72 -13.06 1.30 -19.11
C LEU A 72 -13.70 0.38 -18.04
N ALA A 73 -14.65 -0.44 -18.47
CA ALA A 73 -15.31 -1.42 -17.60
C ALA A 73 -14.31 -2.40 -16.95
N GLU A 74 -13.22 -2.72 -17.66
CA GLU A 74 -12.11 -3.54 -17.16
C GLU A 74 -11.40 -2.88 -15.99
N HIS A 75 -11.19 -1.56 -16.02
CA HIS A 75 -10.51 -0.84 -14.95
C HIS A 75 -11.29 -0.88 -13.63
N LYS A 76 -12.63 -0.88 -13.69
CA LYS A 76 -13.47 -1.04 -12.50
C LYS A 76 -13.34 -2.44 -11.90
N ARG A 77 -13.33 -3.48 -12.75
CA ARG A 77 -13.12 -4.87 -12.30
C ARG A 77 -11.73 -5.03 -11.69
N ASP A 78 -10.71 -4.52 -12.36
CA ASP A 78 -9.33 -4.51 -11.88
C ASP A 78 -9.24 -3.81 -10.52
N PHE A 79 -9.87 -2.65 -10.37
CA PHE A 79 -9.89 -1.94 -9.09
C PHE A 79 -10.53 -2.78 -7.98
N TYR A 80 -11.70 -3.36 -8.25
CA TYR A 80 -12.40 -4.21 -7.29
C TYR A 80 -11.54 -5.41 -6.84
N TYR A 81 -10.97 -6.16 -7.79
CA TYR A 81 -10.22 -7.38 -7.47
C TYR A 81 -8.77 -7.13 -6.99
N LEU A 82 -8.09 -6.13 -7.55
CA LEU A 82 -6.66 -5.89 -7.32
C LEU A 82 -6.36 -4.80 -6.29
N VAL A 83 -7.33 -3.93 -5.97
CA VAL A 83 -7.15 -2.84 -5.00
C VAL A 83 -8.01 -3.09 -3.76
N MET A 84 -9.32 -3.31 -3.91
CA MET A 84 -10.22 -3.52 -2.77
C MET A 84 -10.13 -4.92 -2.17
N HIS A 85 -10.25 -5.95 -3.02
CA HIS A 85 -10.25 -7.35 -2.60
C HIS A 85 -8.90 -8.04 -2.80
N ARG A 86 -7.83 -7.27 -2.96
CA ARG A 86 -6.49 -7.84 -2.89
C ARG A 86 -6.36 -8.45 -1.51
N LYS A 87 -6.50 -9.78 -1.43
CA LYS A 87 -5.97 -10.57 -0.33
C LYS A 87 -4.46 -10.40 -0.42
N VAL A 88 -3.95 -9.26 0.07
CA VAL A 88 -2.62 -9.26 0.63
C VAL A 88 -2.73 -10.31 1.71
N PRO A 89 -2.04 -11.46 1.64
CA PRO A 89 -1.81 -12.20 2.85
C PRO A 89 -1.06 -11.18 3.70
N VAL A 90 -1.79 -10.55 4.63
CA VAL A 90 -1.19 -9.92 5.78
C VAL A 90 -0.35 -11.08 6.28
N HIS A 91 0.95 -11.02 6.01
CA HIS A 91 1.92 -11.74 6.80
C HIS A 91 1.73 -11.05 8.15
N ARG A 92 0.67 -11.47 8.87
CA ARG A 92 0.60 -11.39 10.31
C ARG A 92 1.89 -12.05 10.63
N LYS A 93 2.91 -11.24 10.95
CA LYS A 93 4.15 -11.74 11.51
C LYS A 93 3.65 -12.74 12.51
N SER A 94 3.84 -14.02 12.20
CA SER A 94 3.50 -15.09 13.11
C SER A 94 4.07 -14.57 14.42
N LYS A 95 3.20 -14.37 15.41
CA LYS A 95 3.67 -14.08 16.76
C LYS A 95 4.52 -15.31 17.05
N TYR A 96 5.83 -15.20 16.82
CA TYR A 96 6.76 -16.22 17.18
C TYR A 96 6.46 -16.45 18.66
N PRO A 97 6.07 -17.67 19.06
CA PRO A 97 5.88 -17.95 20.46
C PRO A 97 7.19 -17.60 21.14
N ASN A 98 7.08 -16.69 22.11
CA ASN A 98 8.10 -16.15 22.96
C ASN A 98 9.20 -17.18 23.23
N THR A 99 10.23 -17.21 22.38
CA THR A 99 11.42 -18.03 22.61
C THR A 99 12.44 -17.04 23.10
N TYR A 100 12.66 -17.06 24.42
CA TYR A 100 13.63 -16.28 25.15
C TYR A 100 14.91 -16.08 24.35
N LEU A 101 15.05 -14.92 23.71
CA LEU A 101 16.35 -14.39 23.31
C LEU A 101 16.97 -13.86 24.60
N SER A 102 17.62 -14.75 25.34
CA SER A 102 18.57 -14.38 26.39
C SER A 102 19.71 -13.62 25.73
N VAL A 103 19.58 -12.29 25.67
CA VAL A 103 20.68 -11.37 25.40
C VAL A 103 21.45 -11.23 26.71
N GLY A 104 22.28 -12.22 26.98
CA GLY A 104 23.20 -12.27 28.09
C GLY A 104 24.18 -13.37 27.76
N LYS A 105 25.47 -13.07 27.75
CA LYS A 105 26.52 -14.04 27.46
C LYS A 105 26.30 -15.25 28.36
N ALA A 106 25.87 -16.36 27.76
CA ALA A 106 26.00 -17.64 28.42
C ALA A 106 27.50 -17.93 28.42
N ASP A 107 28.17 -17.50 29.48
CA ASP A 107 29.48 -18.00 29.87
C ASP A 107 29.31 -19.49 30.20
N ARG A 108 29.18 -20.30 29.14
CA ARG A 108 29.32 -21.74 29.22
C ARG A 108 30.73 -22.05 28.79
N TYR A 109 31.62 -21.97 29.78
CA TYR A 109 32.84 -22.76 29.82
C TYR A 109 32.47 -24.21 29.50
N GLY A 110 32.84 -24.65 28.30
CA GLY A 110 32.41 -25.93 27.76
C GLY A 110 33.15 -26.29 26.48
N ASP A 111 34.44 -26.03 26.45
CA ASP A 111 35.48 -26.82 25.76
C ASP A 111 36.78 -26.02 25.87
N GLY A 112 37.87 -26.70 26.26
CA GLY A 112 39.16 -26.11 26.61
C GLY A 112 39.90 -25.43 25.46
N ARG A 113 39.32 -24.38 24.88
CA ARG A 113 39.98 -23.46 23.95
C ARG A 113 40.07 -22.10 24.63
N THR A 114 41.31 -21.73 24.93
CA THR A 114 41.71 -20.40 25.38
C THR A 114 41.10 -19.34 24.47
N GLY A 115 40.38 -18.40 25.06
CA GLY A 115 39.71 -17.35 24.31
C GLY A 115 40.72 -16.43 23.61
N TRP A 116 40.31 -15.82 22.50
CA TRP A 116 41.14 -14.87 21.73
C TRP A 116 41.76 -13.75 22.59
N ALA A 117 41.06 -13.33 23.65
CA ALA A 117 41.54 -12.30 24.58
C ALA A 117 42.65 -12.81 25.52
N GLU A 118 42.65 -14.10 25.87
CA GLU A 118 43.67 -14.73 26.72
C GLU A 118 44.96 -15.00 25.93
N GLN A 119 44.85 -15.28 24.62
CA GLN A 119 46.03 -15.39 23.72
C GLN A 119 46.81 -14.08 23.61
N ILE A 120 46.14 -12.93 23.67
CA ILE A 120 46.79 -11.61 23.54
C ILE A 120 47.55 -11.24 24.83
N LEU A 121 47.05 -11.64 26.00
CA LEU A 121 47.74 -11.43 27.27
C LEU A 121 48.95 -12.36 27.42
N ALA A 122 48.83 -13.63 27.03
CA ALA A 122 49.94 -14.59 27.06
C ALA A 122 51.10 -14.19 26.12
N ASN A 123 50.80 -13.60 24.96
CA ASN A 123 51.83 -13.11 24.03
C ASN A 123 52.53 -11.83 24.52
N LYS A 124 51.94 -11.06 25.44
CA LYS A 124 52.57 -9.86 25.99
C LYS A 124 53.49 -10.14 27.19
N GLU A 125 53.33 -11.27 27.86
CA GLU A 125 54.25 -11.70 28.93
C GLU A 125 55.52 -12.37 28.40
N THR A 126 55.54 -12.76 27.12
CA THR A 126 56.67 -13.43 26.46
C THR A 126 57.60 -12.49 25.70
N GLU A 127 57.26 -11.20 25.58
CA GLU A 127 58.13 -10.15 24.99
C GLU A 127 58.72 -9.23 26.09
N LYS A 128 59.48 -9.81 27.01
CA LYS A 128 60.49 -9.11 27.81
C LYS A 128 61.89 -9.50 27.36
#